data_AF-A0A515D5H2-F1
#
_entry.id   AF-A0A515D5H2-F1
#
_cell.length_a   1.000
_cell.length_b   1.000
_cell.length_c   1.000
_cell.angle_alpha   90.00
_cell.angle_beta   90.00
_cell.angle_gamma   90.00
#
_symmetry.space_group_name_H-M   'P 1'
#
loop_
_entity.id
_entity.type
_entity.pdbx_description
1 polymer ?
#
loop_
_entity_poly.entity_id
_entity_poly.type
_entity_poly.pdbx_seq_one_letter_code
_entity_poly.pdbx_strand_id
1 'polypeptide(L)' 'MNYQGHEKLRADVAALSNDMWELHLRLRELVSTHFWNSDVLADRLAGHILRDAHDRYLEVCKAVNELDHHFRE' A
#
# COMPACT_ATOMS: atom_id res chain seq x y z
N MET A 1 13.63 -4.01 -22.02
CA MET A 1 12.79 -2.83 -21.67
C MET A 1 11.65 -2.74 -22.67
N ASN A 2 10.50 -3.31 -22.29
CA ASN A 2 9.27 -3.35 -23.08
C ASN A 2 8.64 -1.97 -23.40
N TYR A 3 9.25 -0.85 -22.98
CA TYR A 3 8.60 0.46 -22.92
C TYR A 3 9.50 1.63 -23.35
N GLN A 4 10.41 1.40 -24.31
CA GLN A 4 11.23 2.47 -24.89
C GLN A 4 10.32 3.59 -25.47
N GLY A 5 10.48 4.84 -25.01
CA GLY A 5 9.60 5.97 -25.37
C GLY A 5 8.45 6.26 -24.40
N HIS A 6 8.35 5.52 -23.29
CA HIS A 6 7.35 5.71 -22.23
C HIS A 6 7.97 6.10 -20.88
N GLU A 7 9.07 6.84 -20.89
CA GLU A 7 9.83 7.23 -19.69
C GLU A 7 8.96 8.01 -18.69
N LYS A 8 8.04 8.84 -19.19
CA LYS A 8 7.08 9.56 -18.35
C LYS A 8 6.15 8.61 -17.59
N LEU A 9 5.59 7.60 -18.28
CA LEU A 9 4.70 6.63 -17.65
C LEU A 9 5.43 5.85 -16.55
N ARG A 10 6.69 5.46 -16.80
CA ARG A 10 7.52 4.82 -15.78
C ARG A 10 7.74 5.73 -14.57
N ALA A 11 8.01 7.01 -14.79
CA ALA A 11 8.16 7.98 -13.71
C ALA A 11 6.87 8.16 -12.91
N ASP A 12 5.73 8.25 -13.58
CA ASP A 12 4.40 8.37 -12.94
C ASP A 12 4.10 7.13 -12.07
N VAL A 13 4.37 5.92 -12.57
CA VAL A 13 4.18 4.66 -11.83
C VAL A 13 5.13 4.56 -10.64
N ALA A 14 6.40 4.97 -10.79
CA ALA A 14 7.36 4.99 -9.70
C ALA A 14 6.97 5.97 -8.59
N ALA A 15 6.50 7.17 -8.96
CA ALA A 15 6.00 8.16 -8.00
C ALA A 15 4.76 7.62 -7.25
N LEU A 16 3.80 7.04 -7.97
CA LEU A 16 2.64 6.40 -7.38
C LEU A 16 3.04 5.28 -6.39
N SER A 17 3.98 4.42 -6.78
CA SER A 17 4.48 3.35 -5.90
C SER A 17 5.11 3.89 -4.60
N ASN A 18 5.78 5.05 -4.66
CA ASN A 18 6.38 5.67 -3.48
C ASN A 18 5.30 6.25 -2.55
N ASP A 19 4.33 6.99 -3.10
CA ASP A 19 3.19 7.50 -2.33
C ASP A 19 2.41 6.37 -1.66
N MET A 20 2.27 5.25 -2.38
CA MET A 20 1.60 4.07 -1.86
C MET A 20 2.36 3.41 -0.71
N TRP A 21 3.69 3.41 -0.76
CA TRP A 21 4.52 2.90 0.32
C TRP A 21 4.36 3.72 1.60
N GLU A 22 4.29 5.05 1.50
CA GLU A 22 4.07 5.92 2.65
C GLU A 22 2.70 5.66 3.31
N LEU A 23 1.65 5.51 2.50
CA LEU A 23 0.32 5.16 3.01
C LEU A 23 0.29 3.74 3.61
N HIS A 24 0.99 2.78 3.02
CA HIS A 24 1.14 1.43 3.58
C HIS A 24 1.74 1.48 4.99
N LEU A 25 2.81 2.23 5.20
CA LEU A 25 3.47 2.37 6.50
C LEU A 25 2.53 3.00 7.53
N ARG A 26 1.81 4.06 7.14
CA ARG A 26 0.84 4.72 8.01
C ARG A 26 -0.30 3.80 8.42
N LEU A 27 -0.87 3.04 7.47
CA LEU A 27 -1.92 2.06 7.77
C LEU A 27 -1.41 0.96 8.71
N ARG A 28 -0.20 0.45 8.45
CA ARG A 28 0.44 -0.57 9.30
C ARG A 28 0.63 -0.08 10.73
N GLU A 29 1.06 1.16 10.93
CA GLU A 29 1.20 1.77 12.25
C GLU A 29 -0.15 1.87 12.98
N LEU A 30 -1.20 2.36 12.30
CA LEU A 30 -2.54 2.45 12.89
C LEU A 30 -3.11 1.07 13.27
N VAL A 31 -2.89 0.05 12.45
CA VAL A 31 -3.24 -1.34 12.78
C VAL A 31 -2.45 -1.80 14.02
N SER A 32 -1.14 -1.54 14.08
CA SER A 32 -0.31 -1.85 15.25
C SER A 32 -0.83 -1.22 16.53
N THR A 33 -1.22 0.04 16.47
CA THR A 33 -1.68 0.81 17.63
C THR A 33 -3.06 0.36 18.11
N HIS A 34 -4.03 0.22 17.20
CA HIS A 34 -5.43 0.02 17.58
C HIS A 34 -5.89 -1.44 17.60
N PHE A 35 -5.27 -2.32 16.79
CA PHE A 35 -5.68 -3.72 16.71
C PHE A 35 -4.93 -4.62 17.70
N TRP A 36 -3.60 -4.50 17.76
CA TRP A 36 -2.76 -5.45 18.51
C TRP A 36 -2.56 -5.05 19.98
N ASN A 37 -2.69 -3.77 20.32
CA ASN A 37 -2.26 -3.22 21.62
C ASN A 37 -3.38 -2.55 22.45
N SER A 38 -4.66 -2.70 22.08
CA SER A 38 -5.75 -2.09 22.85
C SER A 38 -6.73 -3.11 23.44
N ASP A 39 -7.03 -2.91 24.72
CA ASP A 39 -8.08 -3.61 25.48
C ASP A 39 -9.42 -2.89 25.43
N VAL A 40 -9.48 -1.71 24.80
CA VAL A 40 -10.71 -0.91 24.66
C VAL A 40 -11.50 -1.39 23.45
N LEU A 41 -12.80 -1.66 23.65
CA LEU A 41 -13.68 -2.19 22.59
C LEU A 41 -13.73 -1.29 21.35
N ALA A 42 -13.80 0.02 21.53
CA ALA A 42 -13.83 0.98 20.42
C ALA A 42 -12.56 0.91 19.57
N ASP A 43 -11.39 0.80 20.21
CA ASP A 43 -10.11 0.68 19.53
C ASP A 43 -9.99 -0.66 18.79
N ARG A 44 -10.45 -1.76 19.37
CA ARG A 44 -10.48 -3.06 18.70
C ARG A 44 -11.34 -3.04 17.44
N LEU A 45 -12.53 -2.45 17.50
CA LEU A 45 -13.41 -2.31 16.34
C LEU A 45 -12.76 -1.45 15.25
N ALA A 46 -12.16 -0.33 15.62
CA ALA A 46 -11.39 0.50 14.68
C ALA A 46 -10.21 -0.29 14.09
N GLY A 47 -9.47 -1.02 14.93
CA GLY A 47 -8.34 -1.86 14.54
C GLY A 47 -8.73 -2.96 13.54
N HIS A 48 -9.89 -3.58 13.72
CA HIS A 48 -10.43 -4.56 12.76
C HIS A 48 -10.70 -3.93 11.39
N ILE A 49 -11.35 -2.76 11.36
CA ILE A 49 -11.64 -2.03 10.11
C ILE A 49 -10.32 -1.57 9.44
N LEU A 50 -9.38 -1.06 10.23
CA LEU A 50 -8.06 -0.64 9.75
C LEU A 50 -7.28 -1.81 9.16
N ARG A 51 -7.37 -3.00 9.77
CA ARG A 51 -6.73 -4.21 9.26
C ARG A 51 -7.34 -4.65 7.94
N ASP A 52 -8.67 -4.71 7.84
CA ASP A 52 -9.35 -5.05 6.58
C ASP A 52 -9.02 -4.04 5.46
N ALA A 53 -8.98 -2.75 5.79
CA ALA A 53 -8.54 -1.71 4.86
C ALA A 53 -7.07 -1.90 4.42
N HIS A 54 -6.17 -2.24 5.35
CA HIS A 54 -4.76 -2.51 5.05
C HIS A 54 -4.58 -3.74 4.16
N ASP A 55 -5.31 -4.82 4.43
CA ASP A 55 -5.26 -6.07 3.64
C ASP A 55 -5.74 -5.80 2.19
N ARG A 56 -6.84 -5.06 2.00
CA ARG A 56 -7.30 -4.66 0.66
C ARG A 56 -6.33 -3.74 -0.04
N TYR A 57 -5.69 -2.85 0.72
CA TYR A 57 -4.71 -1.91 0.18
C TYR A 57 -3.45 -2.63 -0.34
N LEU A 58 -3.01 -3.70 0.34
CA LEU A 58 -1.90 -4.53 -0.11
C LEU A 58 -2.15 -5.16 -1.49
N GLU A 59 -3.38 -5.55 -1.80
CA GLU A 59 -3.73 -6.06 -3.13
C GLU A 59 -3.57 -4.99 -4.22
N VAL A 60 -3.90 -3.74 -3.91
CA VAL A 60 -3.66 -2.60 -4.83
C VAL A 60 -2.15 -2.35 -4.99
N CYS A 61 -1.38 -2.37 -3.90
CA CYS A 61 0.08 -2.27 -3.95
C CYS A 61 0.69 -3.37 -4.83
N LYS A 62 0.19 -4.61 -4.72
CA LYS A 62 0.67 -5.74 -5.51
C LYS A 62 0.44 -5.52 -7.01
N ALA A 63 -0.75 -5.06 -7.40
CA ALA A 63 -1.06 -4.78 -8.80
C ALA A 63 -0.16 -3.68 -9.39
N VAL A 64 0.13 -2.62 -8.62
CA VAL A 64 1.04 -1.54 -9.06
C VAL A 64 2.49 -2.01 -9.13
N ASN A 65 2.93 -2.86 -8.19
CA ASN A 65 4.27 -3.46 -8.24
C ASN A 65 4.45 -4.42 -9.42
N GLU A 66 3.41 -5.18 -9.79
CA GLU A 66 3.43 -6.03 -10.99
C GLU A 66 3.54 -5.19 -12.26
N LEU A 67 2.84 -4.05 -12.32
CA LEU A 67 3.00 -3.06 -13.38
C LEU A 67 4.44 -2.50 -13.44
N ASP A 68 5.04 -2.14 -12.30
CA ASP A 68 6.45 -1.68 -12.24
C ASP A 68 7.44 -2.78 -12.69
N HIS A 69 7.16 -4.04 -12.35
CA HIS A 69 7.99 -5.18 -12.78
C HIS A 69 8.03 -5.31 -14.31
N HIS A 70 6.89 -5.17 -14.99
CA HIS A 70 6.83 -5.18 -16.46
C HIS A 70 7.64 -4.06 -17.12
N PHE A 71 7.89 -2.93 -16.45
CA PHE A 71 8.78 -1.88 -16.97
C PHE A 71 10.27 -2.22 -16.86
N ARG A 72 10.64 -3.14 -15.95
CA ARG A 72 12.03 -3.52 -15.68
C ARG A 72 12.51 -4.66 -16.59
N GLU A 73 11.59 -5.51 -17.07
CA GLU A 73 11.83 -6.55 -18.10
C GLU A 73 11.87 -5.95 -19.53
#